data_AF-A0A948F9G9-F1
#
_entry.id   AF-A0A948F9G9-F1
#
_cell.length_a   1.000
_cell.length_b   1.000
_cell.length_c   1.000
_cell.angle_alpha   90.00
_cell.angle_beta   90.00
_cell.angle_gamma   90.00
#
_symmetry.space_group_name_H-M   'P 1'
#
loop_
_entity.id
_entity.type
_entity.pdbx_description
1 polymer ?
#
loop_
_entity_poly.entity_id
_entity_poly.type
_entity_poly.pdbx_seq_one_letter_code
_entity_poly.pdbx_strand_id
1 'polypeptide(L)'
;MSTHSILCKSIVGISVVLLAIFSDSQENVRAESIDLSQHVPKRIGTDFRLGGPLSPFINENFIGSGRCANCHSILVDKNGKDMSIANHWRSTMMANAAKDPLWQAKVASEVSRNPALKEVIEKKCVSCHMPMAYRQENELPDKYKTDSKVGVFHAYLDRNSKLHEAAQDGVSCSLCHQIQDKGLGTEETFSGKFTIDMKTPAPDRKIFGPYRDPIRDTMKVSVGFDPAYGPQMNDSALCAACHMLYTPYVDSKGNVVGTFPEQTVYLEWLNSIYGEAIGKRHEISEKVGEVRLCQECHMPHSEDGGVVIAYYAPKEVQPKDHFSQHHFVGGNVFMLNILMDNLAVLDIRASQAKLADTRARTIAQLQKDTARISIAQAEQNKKRLTAEVQVENLVGHKFPSGIPIRRTWIHFTVKDSDGTIIFESGKPLADGSIAGNAADESSSGFEPHYAE
;
A
#
# COMPACT_ATOMS: atom_id res chain seq x y z
N MET A 1 1.77 2.48 36.63
CA MET A 1 1.85 1.63 35.42
C MET A 1 0.88 2.20 34.40
N SER A 2 1.35 3.08 33.52
CA SER A 2 0.52 3.63 32.45
C SER A 2 1.26 3.46 31.12
N THR A 3 0.77 2.55 30.30
CA THR A 3 1.15 2.45 28.89
C THR A 3 0.51 3.61 28.16
N HIS A 4 1.20 4.75 28.07
CA HIS A 4 0.74 5.87 27.25
C HIS A 4 1.00 5.55 25.77
N SER A 5 0.00 4.92 25.15
CA SER A 5 -0.23 4.93 23.71
C SER A 5 -0.95 6.24 23.38
N ILE A 6 -0.20 7.24 22.93
CA ILE A 6 -0.79 8.31 22.12
C ILE A 6 -0.64 7.82 20.68
N LEU A 7 -1.63 7.05 20.24
CA LEU A 7 -1.86 6.81 18.82
C LEU A 7 -1.97 8.19 18.16
N CYS A 8 -1.03 8.51 17.27
CA CYS A 8 -1.26 9.54 16.27
C CYS A 8 -2.52 9.09 15.51
N LYS A 9 -3.68 9.68 15.84
CA LYS A 9 -4.99 9.31 15.32
C LYS A 9 -5.05 9.68 13.84
N SER A 10 -4.46 8.85 12.99
CA SER A 10 -4.75 8.86 11.57
C SER A 10 -5.98 7.99 11.37
N ILE A 11 -7.14 8.65 11.28
CA ILE A 11 -8.35 7.97 10.82
C ILE A 11 -8.13 7.59 9.37
N VAL A 12 -7.79 6.34 9.17
CA VAL A 12 -8.08 5.68 7.91
C VAL A 12 -9.20 4.71 8.21
N GLY A 13 -10.38 5.30 8.15
CA GLY A 13 -11.67 4.65 8.32
C GLY A 13 -12.45 4.73 7.04
N ILE A 14 -13.00 3.60 6.61
CA ILE A 14 -14.23 3.61 5.84
C ILE A 14 -15.35 3.69 6.86
N SER A 15 -16.20 4.71 6.76
CA SER A 15 -17.51 4.66 7.40
C SER A 15 -18.50 4.07 6.43
N VAL A 16 -19.23 3.06 6.88
CA VAL A 16 -20.35 2.51 6.11
C VAL A 16 -21.63 3.13 6.63
N VAL A 17 -22.32 3.94 5.83
CA VAL A 17 -23.61 4.52 6.23
C VAL A 17 -24.74 3.58 5.83
N LEU A 18 -25.49 3.14 6.83
CA LEU A 18 -26.72 2.38 6.68
C LEU A 18 -27.92 3.32 6.84
N LEU A 19 -28.70 3.41 5.78
CA LEU A 19 -30.00 4.09 5.75
C LEU A 19 -31.10 3.02 5.85
N ALA A 20 -31.86 3.03 6.95
CA ALA A 20 -33.14 2.32 7.02
C ALA A 20 -34.26 3.37 7.15
N ILE A 21 -35.05 3.56 6.08
CA ILE A 21 -36.31 4.31 6.12
C ILE A 21 -37.42 3.28 6.19
N PHE A 22 -38.19 3.28 7.29
CA PHE A 22 -39.35 2.40 7.43
C PHE A 22 -40.58 3.05 6.80
N SER A 23 -40.81 2.76 5.52
CA SER A 23 -42.14 2.75 4.92
C SER A 23 -42.46 1.32 4.49
N ASP A 24 -43.74 0.97 4.33
CA ASP A 24 -44.30 -0.37 4.06
C ASP A 24 -43.75 -1.13 2.81
N SER A 25 -42.69 -0.63 2.16
CA SER A 25 -42.01 -1.23 1.02
C SER A 25 -40.52 -1.50 1.34
N GLN A 26 -40.04 -2.71 1.05
CA GLN A 26 -38.64 -3.13 1.18
C GLN A 26 -37.66 -2.37 0.25
N GLU A 27 -38.08 -1.29 -0.42
CA GLU A 27 -37.32 -0.59 -1.47
C GLU A 27 -36.31 0.46 -0.94
N ASN A 28 -36.23 0.70 0.38
CA ASN A 28 -35.49 1.86 0.92
C ASN A 28 -34.23 1.54 1.75
N VAL A 29 -33.63 0.36 1.59
CA VAL A 29 -32.34 0.03 2.23
C VAL A 29 -31.19 0.48 1.32
N ARG A 30 -30.39 1.46 1.78
CA ARG A 30 -29.19 1.93 1.07
C ARG A 30 -27.95 1.75 1.94
N ALA A 31 -26.92 1.16 1.36
CA ALA A 31 -25.65 0.92 2.03
C ALA A 31 -24.50 1.46 1.16
N GLU A 32 -23.71 2.39 1.71
CA GLU A 32 -22.61 3.04 0.97
C GLU A 32 -21.35 3.17 1.82
N SER A 33 -20.19 2.99 1.18
CA SER A 33 -18.89 3.32 1.76
C SER A 33 -18.60 4.80 1.55
N ILE A 34 -18.37 5.51 2.65
CA ILE A 34 -18.09 6.94 2.68
C ILE A 34 -16.60 7.19 2.91
N ASP A 35 -16.04 8.09 2.10
CA ASP A 35 -14.71 8.66 2.31
C ASP A 35 -14.74 9.68 3.45
N LEU A 36 -14.24 9.27 4.61
CA LEU A 36 -14.18 10.13 5.80
C LEU A 36 -13.29 11.34 5.65
N SER A 37 -12.36 11.35 4.69
CA SER A 37 -11.55 12.52 4.43
C SER A 37 -12.38 13.72 3.93
N GLN A 38 -13.63 13.50 3.49
CA GLN A 38 -14.58 14.56 3.19
C GLN A 38 -14.99 15.38 4.43
N HIS A 39 -14.86 14.80 5.63
CA HIS A 39 -15.20 15.46 6.89
C HIS A 39 -14.02 16.23 7.51
N VAL A 40 -12.82 16.08 6.95
CA VAL A 40 -11.62 16.82 7.37
C VAL A 40 -11.54 18.11 6.55
N PRO A 41 -11.38 19.29 7.18
CA PRO A 41 -11.23 20.55 6.46
C PRO A 41 -10.06 20.50 5.48
N LYS A 42 -10.35 20.67 4.19
CA LYS A 42 -9.32 20.76 3.15
C LYS A 42 -8.64 22.12 3.22
N ARG A 43 -7.32 22.14 3.35
CA ARG A 43 -6.55 23.31 2.93
C ARG A 43 -6.36 23.19 1.43
N ILE A 44 -7.32 23.72 0.67
CA ILE A 44 -7.20 23.80 -0.78
C ILE A 44 -6.07 24.78 -1.09
N GLY A 45 -4.86 24.26 -1.29
CA GLY A 45 -3.83 24.98 -2.04
C GLY A 45 -4.35 25.14 -3.47
N THR A 46 -4.52 26.38 -3.92
CA THR A 46 -5.04 26.71 -5.25
C THR A 46 -4.00 26.58 -6.36
N ASP A 47 -2.79 26.15 -6.04
CA ASP A 47 -1.71 25.99 -7.01
C ASP A 47 -1.86 24.68 -7.77
N PHE A 48 -2.35 24.75 -8.99
CA PHE A 48 -2.20 23.65 -9.95
C PHE A 48 -0.71 23.38 -10.17
N ARG A 49 -0.24 22.19 -9.79
CA ARG A 49 1.16 21.80 -9.94
C ARG A 49 1.30 20.66 -10.93
N LEU A 50 2.09 20.93 -11.97
CA LEU A 50 2.60 19.90 -12.87
C LEU A 50 3.50 18.96 -12.08
N GLY A 51 3.46 17.67 -12.41
CA GLY A 51 4.36 16.69 -11.81
C GLY A 51 5.81 17.00 -12.17
N GLY A 52 6.73 16.77 -11.24
CA GLY A 52 8.16 16.91 -11.49
C GLY A 52 8.76 15.70 -12.24
N PRO A 53 9.99 15.81 -12.77
CA PRO A 53 10.70 14.65 -13.31
C PRO A 53 10.89 13.59 -12.23
N LEU A 54 10.87 12.31 -12.61
CA LEU A 54 11.25 11.21 -11.70
C LEU A 54 12.76 11.19 -11.48
N SER A 55 13.22 10.54 -10.41
CA SER A 55 14.66 10.56 -10.07
C SER A 55 15.48 9.88 -11.17
N PRO A 56 16.52 10.55 -11.72
CA PRO A 56 17.37 10.00 -12.78
C PRO A 56 18.65 9.34 -12.23
N PHE A 57 18.74 9.11 -10.91
CA PHE A 57 19.98 8.65 -10.28
C PHE A 57 20.50 7.36 -10.90
N ILE A 58 21.82 7.20 -10.92
CA ILE A 58 22.49 5.93 -11.17
C ILE A 58 23.42 5.68 -10.01
N ASN A 59 23.37 4.49 -9.47
CA ASN A 59 24.48 3.96 -8.71
C ASN A 59 24.82 2.54 -9.20
N GLU A 60 25.75 1.88 -8.53
CA GLU A 60 26.24 0.57 -8.96
C GLU A 60 25.14 -0.49 -9.00
N ASN A 61 24.21 -0.47 -8.05
CA ASN A 61 23.21 -1.54 -7.83
C ASN A 61 21.80 -1.19 -8.31
N PHE A 62 21.46 0.10 -8.33
CA PHE A 62 20.14 0.63 -8.58
C PHE A 62 20.18 1.84 -9.51
N ILE A 63 19.05 2.06 -10.18
CA ILE A 63 18.79 3.27 -10.94
C ILE A 63 17.44 3.86 -10.52
N GLY A 64 17.32 5.18 -10.63
CA GLY A 64 16.08 5.88 -10.34
C GLY A 64 14.99 5.60 -11.38
N SER A 65 13.75 5.65 -10.90
CA SER A 65 12.53 5.42 -11.68
C SER A 65 12.44 6.23 -12.97
N GLY A 66 13.06 7.41 -13.03
CA GLY A 66 13.09 8.27 -14.22
C GLY A 66 13.79 7.64 -15.41
N ARG A 67 14.74 6.72 -15.18
CA ARG A 67 15.41 6.01 -16.28
C ARG A 67 14.53 4.95 -16.90
N CYS A 68 13.77 4.22 -16.08
CA CYS A 68 12.77 3.27 -16.53
C CYS A 68 11.65 4.00 -17.29
N ALA A 69 11.25 5.17 -16.79
CA ALA A 69 10.18 5.98 -17.35
C ALA A 69 10.45 6.47 -18.79
N ASN A 70 11.71 6.55 -19.22
CA ASN A 70 12.05 6.93 -20.61
C ASN A 70 11.46 5.97 -21.65
N CYS A 71 11.30 4.69 -21.29
CA CYS A 71 10.73 3.67 -22.17
C CYS A 71 9.36 3.21 -21.68
N HIS A 72 9.12 3.19 -20.38
CA HIS A 72 7.89 2.65 -19.78
C HIS A 72 6.84 3.73 -19.45
N SER A 73 6.85 4.82 -20.20
CA SER A 73 5.82 5.87 -20.21
C SER A 73 5.22 6.00 -21.61
N ILE A 74 4.08 6.67 -21.72
CA ILE A 74 3.35 6.86 -22.99
C ILE A 74 2.98 5.50 -23.61
N LEU A 75 2.59 4.55 -22.75
CA LEU A 75 2.08 3.26 -23.19
C LEU A 75 0.57 3.36 -23.30
N VAL A 76 -0.02 2.67 -24.26
CA VAL A 76 -1.47 2.56 -24.40
C VAL A 76 -1.87 1.12 -24.69
N ASP A 77 -3.11 0.78 -24.33
CA ASP A 77 -3.76 -0.42 -24.86
C ASP A 77 -4.34 -0.19 -26.26
N LYS A 78 -4.97 -1.22 -26.84
CA LYS A 78 -5.54 -1.16 -28.19
C LYS A 78 -6.62 -0.07 -28.38
N ASN A 79 -7.23 0.39 -27.28
CA ASN A 79 -8.27 1.43 -27.29
C ASN A 79 -7.71 2.82 -26.95
N GLY A 80 -6.40 2.94 -26.76
CA GLY A 80 -5.75 4.22 -26.47
C GLY A 80 -5.78 4.63 -25.00
N LYS A 81 -6.18 3.74 -24.07
CA LYS A 81 -6.17 4.03 -22.64
C LYS A 81 -4.74 4.02 -22.11
N ASP A 82 -4.40 4.98 -21.24
CA ASP A 82 -3.06 5.12 -20.66
C ASP A 82 -2.64 3.88 -19.86
N MET A 83 -1.57 3.22 -20.30
CA MET A 83 -0.91 2.07 -19.68
C MET A 83 0.49 2.42 -19.15
N SER A 84 0.82 3.70 -19.03
CA SER A 84 2.13 4.18 -18.59
C SER A 84 2.47 3.69 -17.17
N ILE A 85 3.41 2.77 -17.06
CA ILE A 85 3.87 2.17 -15.80
C ILE A 85 4.31 3.26 -14.82
N ALA A 86 5.18 4.17 -15.29
CA ALA A 86 5.71 5.24 -14.46
C ALA A 86 4.63 6.21 -13.96
N ASN A 87 3.61 6.50 -14.80
CA ASN A 87 2.51 7.38 -14.40
C ASN A 87 1.60 6.72 -13.36
N HIS A 88 1.33 5.42 -13.49
CA HIS A 88 0.59 4.68 -12.47
C HIS A 88 1.38 4.65 -11.16
N TRP A 89 2.62 4.16 -11.17
CA TRP A 89 3.44 3.97 -9.98
C TRP A 89 3.73 5.27 -9.20
N ARG A 90 4.09 6.38 -9.86
CA ARG A 90 4.58 7.61 -9.20
C ARG A 90 3.62 8.25 -8.20
N SER A 91 2.33 7.97 -8.35
CA SER A 91 1.25 8.52 -7.52
C SER A 91 0.83 7.58 -6.38
N THR A 92 1.46 6.42 -6.27
CA THR A 92 1.15 5.40 -5.26
C THR A 92 1.91 5.64 -3.96
N MET A 93 1.48 4.98 -2.89
CA MET A 93 2.23 4.98 -1.63
C MET A 93 3.59 4.28 -1.75
N MET A 94 3.79 3.38 -2.71
CA MET A 94 5.10 2.74 -2.94
C MET A 94 6.15 3.75 -3.43
N ALA A 95 5.79 4.59 -4.41
CA ALA A 95 6.67 5.66 -4.90
C ALA A 95 6.96 6.74 -3.85
N ASN A 96 6.06 6.88 -2.87
CA ASN A 96 6.12 7.91 -1.84
C ASN A 96 6.37 7.31 -0.44
N ALA A 97 6.85 6.06 -0.36
CA ALA A 97 6.97 5.33 0.90
C ALA A 97 7.94 6.01 1.89
N ALA A 98 9.00 6.61 1.37
CA ALA A 98 9.97 7.41 2.12
C ALA A 98 9.49 8.84 2.41
N LYS A 99 8.48 9.32 1.67
CA LYS A 99 7.96 10.70 1.69
C LYS A 99 6.65 10.82 2.45
N ASP A 100 6.10 9.70 2.93
CA ASP A 100 4.90 9.65 3.75
C ASP A 100 5.15 10.34 5.11
N PRO A 101 4.52 11.50 5.37
CA PRO A 101 4.74 12.24 6.61
C PRO A 101 4.19 11.51 7.85
N LEU A 102 3.16 10.68 7.71
CA LEU A 102 2.67 9.86 8.83
C LEU A 102 3.70 8.80 9.21
N TRP A 103 4.28 8.14 8.21
CA TRP A 103 5.34 7.16 8.45
C TRP A 103 6.56 7.81 9.10
N GLN A 104 7.05 8.92 8.55
CA GLN A 104 8.19 9.64 9.14
C GLN A 104 7.92 10.08 10.58
N ALA A 105 6.73 10.62 10.86
CA ALA A 105 6.32 11.01 12.21
C ALA A 105 6.23 9.80 13.15
N LYS A 106 5.77 8.65 12.66
CA LYS A 106 5.71 7.41 13.44
C LYS A 106 7.11 6.91 13.79
N VAL A 107 8.06 6.90 12.84
CA VAL A 107 9.46 6.55 13.13
C VAL A 107 10.04 7.47 14.20
N ALA A 108 9.89 8.79 14.03
CA ALA A 108 10.37 9.77 14.99
C ALA A 108 9.74 9.60 16.38
N SER A 109 8.43 9.31 16.43
CA SER A 109 7.71 9.04 17.68
C SER A 109 8.22 7.79 18.40
N GLU A 110 8.42 6.68 17.68
CA GLU A 110 8.93 5.45 18.28
C GLU A 110 10.37 5.60 18.80
N VAL A 111 11.23 6.31 18.05
CA VAL A 111 12.59 6.63 18.50
C VAL A 111 12.58 7.54 19.73
N SER A 112 11.71 8.56 19.75
CA SER A 112 11.57 9.47 20.88
C SER A 112 11.10 8.74 22.16
N ARG A 113 10.18 7.79 22.02
CA ARG A 113 9.66 6.98 23.12
C ARG A 113 10.66 5.93 23.60
N ASN A 114 11.52 5.43 22.70
CA ASN A 114 12.47 4.35 22.98
C ASN A 114 13.87 4.69 22.44
N PRO A 115 14.56 5.71 22.98
CA PRO A 115 15.82 6.20 22.41
C PRO A 115 16.94 5.16 22.41
N ALA A 116 16.95 4.25 23.38
CA ALA A 116 17.90 3.12 23.44
C ALA A 116 17.73 2.12 22.28
N LEU A 117 16.56 2.11 21.63
CA LEU A 117 16.25 1.22 20.51
C LEU A 117 16.30 1.93 19.16
N LYS A 118 16.84 3.17 19.10
CA LYS A 118 16.86 4.00 17.88
C LYS A 118 17.32 3.21 16.65
N GLU A 119 18.47 2.55 16.74
CA GLU A 119 19.04 1.80 15.61
C GLU A 119 18.13 0.64 15.17
N VAL A 120 17.55 -0.09 16.12
CA VAL A 120 16.64 -1.23 15.85
C VAL A 120 15.37 -0.74 15.13
N ILE A 121 14.80 0.36 15.62
CA ILE A 121 13.58 0.96 15.06
C ILE A 121 13.87 1.49 13.66
N GLU A 122 14.87 2.36 13.51
CA GLU A 122 15.21 2.98 12.23
C GLU A 122 15.49 1.92 11.17
N LYS A 123 16.33 0.91 11.47
CA LYS A 123 16.64 -0.19 10.54
C LYS A 123 15.40 -0.99 10.13
N LYS A 124 14.52 -1.31 11.08
CA LYS A 124 13.29 -2.06 10.81
C LYS A 124 12.30 -1.27 9.93
N CYS A 125 12.21 0.04 10.10
CA CYS A 125 11.31 0.87 9.30
C CYS A 125 11.85 1.09 7.87
N VAL A 126 13.14 1.39 7.74
CA VAL A 126 13.74 1.69 6.42
C VAL A 126 13.89 0.45 5.54
N SER A 127 13.89 -0.77 6.10
CA SER A 127 14.01 -2.00 5.33
C SER A 127 12.86 -2.23 4.34
N CYS A 128 11.68 -1.66 4.60
CA CYS A 128 10.52 -1.72 3.71
C CYS A 128 10.20 -0.38 3.03
N HIS A 129 10.49 0.77 3.66
CA HIS A 129 10.12 2.09 3.15
C HIS A 129 11.23 2.81 2.35
N MET A 130 12.49 2.49 2.62
CA MET A 130 13.67 2.99 1.87
C MET A 130 14.59 1.81 1.48
N PRO A 131 14.02 0.75 0.86
CA PRO A 131 14.68 -0.54 0.76
C PRO A 131 15.96 -0.52 -0.07
N MET A 132 16.03 0.26 -1.16
CA MET A 132 17.25 0.32 -1.99
C MET A 132 18.45 0.83 -1.18
N ALA A 133 18.28 1.95 -0.46
CA ALA A 133 19.30 2.50 0.41
C ALA A 133 19.71 1.52 1.52
N TYR A 134 18.72 0.90 2.17
CA TYR A 134 18.96 -0.09 3.23
C TYR A 134 19.77 -1.29 2.73
N ARG A 135 19.46 -1.82 1.54
CA ARG A 135 20.22 -2.95 0.96
C ARG A 135 21.65 -2.55 0.62
N GLN A 136 21.85 -1.37 0.04
CA GLN A 136 23.20 -0.88 -0.27
C GLN A 136 24.05 -0.74 0.99
N GLU A 137 23.52 -0.14 2.05
CA GLU A 137 24.26 0.02 3.29
C GLU A 137 24.57 -1.32 3.96
N ASN A 138 23.59 -2.23 4.04
CA ASN A 138 23.77 -3.49 4.75
C ASN A 138 24.64 -4.51 4.01
N GLU A 139 24.57 -4.56 2.67
CA GLU A 139 25.31 -5.55 1.90
C GLU A 139 26.67 -5.03 1.41
N LEU A 140 26.83 -3.72 1.32
CA LEU A 140 28.06 -3.06 0.87
C LEU A 140 28.48 -1.96 1.86
N PRO A 141 28.69 -2.28 3.16
CA PRO A 141 28.98 -1.29 4.19
C PRO A 141 30.27 -0.52 3.92
N ASP A 142 31.27 -1.13 3.27
CA ASP A 142 32.53 -0.46 2.92
C ASP A 142 32.33 0.73 1.96
N LYS A 143 31.22 0.74 1.20
CA LYS A 143 30.88 1.80 0.23
C LYS A 143 29.84 2.78 0.76
N TYR A 144 28.89 2.30 1.55
CA TYR A 144 27.64 3.00 1.84
C TYR A 144 27.33 3.21 3.32
N LYS A 145 28.17 2.74 4.24
CA LYS A 145 27.96 2.91 5.68
C LYS A 145 27.75 4.38 6.04
N THR A 146 26.62 4.65 6.69
CA THR A 146 26.26 5.97 7.20
C THR A 146 26.84 6.18 8.60
N ASP A 147 26.91 7.44 9.04
CA ASP A 147 27.33 7.75 10.41
C ASP A 147 26.31 7.21 11.41
N SER A 148 26.73 6.24 12.21
CA SER A 148 25.90 5.63 13.26
C SER A 148 25.37 6.65 14.27
N LYS A 149 26.04 7.80 14.45
CA LYS A 149 25.58 8.88 15.34
C LYS A 149 24.32 9.55 14.81
N VAL A 150 24.21 9.71 13.50
CA VAL A 150 23.01 10.25 12.82
C VAL A 150 21.93 9.17 12.73
N GLY A 151 22.36 7.92 12.46
CA GLY A 151 21.51 6.76 12.25
C GLY A 151 20.83 6.75 10.88
N VAL A 152 20.44 5.56 10.45
CA VAL A 152 20.12 5.28 9.04
C VAL A 152 18.93 6.11 8.52
N PHE A 153 17.88 6.30 9.33
CA PHE A 153 16.69 7.03 8.90
C PHE A 153 17.00 8.50 8.56
N HIS A 154 17.68 9.20 9.46
CA HIS A 154 18.05 10.60 9.24
C HIS A 154 19.13 10.73 8.17
N ALA A 155 20.08 9.80 8.11
CA ALA A 155 21.12 9.78 7.07
C ALA A 155 20.53 9.58 5.66
N TYR A 156 19.43 8.85 5.51
CA TYR A 156 18.76 8.65 4.23
C TYR A 156 17.90 9.86 3.82
N LEU A 157 17.41 10.64 4.79
CA LEU A 157 16.68 11.88 4.55
C LEU A 157 17.62 13.05 4.19
N ASP A 158 18.89 13.02 4.60
CA ASP A 158 19.88 14.05 4.28
C ASP A 158 20.21 14.05 2.78
N ARG A 159 19.99 15.20 2.11
CA ARG A 159 20.28 15.42 0.69
C ARG A 159 21.75 15.26 0.33
N ASN A 160 22.66 15.39 1.30
CA ASN A 160 24.09 15.22 1.08
C ASN A 160 24.52 13.74 1.14
N SER A 161 23.64 12.84 1.57
CA SER A 161 23.94 11.42 1.63
C SER A 161 23.97 10.80 0.23
N LYS A 162 24.95 9.92 -0.02
CA LYS A 162 25.04 9.12 -1.25
C LYS A 162 23.84 8.19 -1.45
N LEU A 163 23.13 7.88 -0.36
CA LEU A 163 21.96 7.00 -0.37
C LEU A 163 20.63 7.76 -0.48
N HIS A 164 20.66 9.10 -0.45
CA HIS A 164 19.45 9.93 -0.44
C HIS A 164 18.52 9.61 -1.59
N GLU A 165 19.01 9.67 -2.83
CA GLU A 165 18.20 9.44 -4.02
C GLU A 165 17.60 8.02 -4.05
N ALA A 166 18.38 7.01 -3.64
CA ALA A 166 17.91 5.63 -3.55
C ALA A 166 16.85 5.44 -2.45
N ALA A 167 16.94 6.20 -1.36
CA ALA A 167 15.94 6.20 -0.31
C ALA A 167 14.65 6.92 -0.75
N GLN A 168 14.78 8.11 -1.34
CA GLN A 168 13.66 8.99 -1.70
C GLN A 168 12.85 8.52 -2.90
N ASP A 169 13.39 7.66 -3.74
CA ASP A 169 12.64 7.01 -4.83
C ASP A 169 11.75 5.84 -4.32
N GLY A 170 11.78 5.56 -3.01
CA GLY A 170 10.87 4.66 -2.31
C GLY A 170 11.00 3.20 -2.73
N VAL A 171 9.86 2.51 -2.82
CA VAL A 171 9.77 1.14 -3.35
C VAL A 171 9.68 1.24 -4.88
N SER A 172 10.86 1.32 -5.52
CA SER A 172 11.03 1.69 -6.93
C SER A 172 11.17 0.50 -7.88
N CYS A 173 11.15 0.80 -9.19
CA CYS A 173 11.23 -0.17 -10.29
C CYS A 173 12.45 -1.08 -10.18
N SER A 174 13.64 -0.48 -9.96
CA SER A 174 14.89 -1.24 -9.86
C SER A 174 15.01 -1.98 -8.53
N LEU A 175 14.10 -1.81 -7.56
CA LEU A 175 14.04 -2.70 -6.40
C LEU A 175 13.20 -3.93 -6.69
N CYS A 176 11.89 -3.75 -6.94
CA CYS A 176 10.94 -4.86 -7.02
C CYS A 176 11.34 -5.85 -8.10
N HIS A 177 11.75 -5.35 -9.26
CA HIS A 177 12.14 -6.19 -10.38
C HIS A 177 13.53 -6.83 -10.20
N GLN A 178 14.30 -6.52 -9.16
CA GLN A 178 15.54 -7.22 -8.85
C GLN A 178 15.36 -8.35 -7.81
N ILE A 179 14.19 -8.45 -7.17
CA ILE A 179 13.93 -9.46 -6.15
C ILE A 179 13.99 -10.87 -6.76
N GLN A 180 14.87 -11.70 -6.22
CA GLN A 180 15.10 -13.08 -6.68
C GLN A 180 14.00 -14.02 -6.17
N ASP A 181 13.69 -15.05 -6.96
CA ASP A 181 12.81 -16.15 -6.54
C ASP A 181 13.55 -17.12 -5.60
N LYS A 182 13.88 -16.65 -4.38
CA LYS A 182 14.59 -17.42 -3.35
C LYS A 182 13.92 -17.23 -2.00
N GLY A 183 13.35 -18.29 -1.44
CA GLY A 183 12.71 -18.28 -0.11
C GLY A 183 11.47 -17.38 -0.01
N LEU A 184 10.94 -16.88 -1.14
CA LEU A 184 9.76 -16.02 -1.14
C LEU A 184 8.54 -16.75 -0.57
N GLY A 185 7.75 -16.03 0.23
CA GLY A 185 6.55 -16.58 0.88
C GLY A 185 6.86 -17.27 2.22
N THR A 186 8.11 -17.16 2.71
CA THR A 186 8.55 -17.73 3.99
C THR A 186 9.18 -16.67 4.89
N GLU A 187 9.36 -17.01 6.17
CA GLU A 187 10.01 -16.13 7.16
C GLU A 187 11.41 -15.68 6.77
N GLU A 188 12.10 -16.40 5.88
CA GLU A 188 13.42 -16.02 5.38
C GLU A 188 13.40 -14.66 4.67
N THR A 189 12.30 -14.33 3.98
CA THR A 189 12.21 -13.14 3.13
C THR A 189 11.26 -12.06 3.65
N PHE A 190 10.39 -12.38 4.61
CA PHE A 190 9.50 -11.43 5.25
C PHE A 190 10.24 -10.25 5.90
N SER A 191 9.52 -9.15 6.16
CA SER A 191 10.05 -7.96 6.83
C SER A 191 11.27 -7.33 6.13
N GLY A 192 11.26 -7.30 4.80
CA GLY A 192 12.30 -6.69 3.96
C GLY A 192 13.56 -7.54 3.78
N LYS A 193 13.51 -8.84 4.10
CA LYS A 193 14.65 -9.77 4.04
C LYS A 193 14.81 -10.46 2.68
N PHE A 194 14.10 -10.01 1.65
CA PHE A 194 14.24 -10.52 0.27
C PHE A 194 15.68 -10.47 -0.25
N THR A 195 15.99 -11.26 -1.27
CA THR A 195 17.34 -11.34 -1.87
C THR A 195 17.39 -10.58 -3.20
N ILE A 196 18.48 -9.83 -3.41
CA ILE A 196 18.81 -9.17 -4.67
C ILE A 196 20.28 -9.44 -5.03
N ASP A 197 20.64 -9.28 -6.30
CA ASP A 197 22.03 -9.43 -6.74
C ASP A 197 22.82 -8.11 -6.61
N MET A 198 23.61 -8.00 -5.54
CA MET A 198 24.45 -6.82 -5.31
C MET A 198 25.83 -6.89 -5.95
N LYS A 199 26.19 -8.01 -6.60
CA LYS A 199 27.58 -8.30 -7.03
C LYS A 199 27.77 -8.24 -8.54
N THR A 200 26.80 -8.73 -9.31
CA THR A 200 26.92 -8.70 -10.78
C THR A 200 26.89 -7.25 -11.26
N PRO A 201 27.90 -6.78 -12.01
CA PRO A 201 27.92 -5.41 -12.53
C PRO A 201 26.96 -5.24 -13.72
N ALA A 202 26.65 -3.99 -14.07
CA ALA A 202 26.00 -3.69 -15.33
C ALA A 202 26.88 -4.13 -16.52
N PRO A 203 26.30 -4.58 -17.64
CA PRO A 203 24.87 -4.66 -17.92
C PRO A 203 24.24 -6.02 -17.61
N ASP A 204 24.95 -6.93 -16.92
CA ASP A 204 24.55 -8.35 -16.79
C ASP A 204 23.70 -8.65 -15.56
N ARG A 205 23.48 -7.66 -14.69
CA ARG A 205 22.60 -7.81 -13.53
C ARG A 205 21.17 -8.05 -13.98
N LYS A 206 20.54 -9.07 -13.41
CA LYS A 206 19.19 -9.47 -13.78
C LYS A 206 18.14 -8.49 -13.28
N ILE A 207 17.14 -8.26 -14.13
CA ILE A 207 15.86 -7.65 -13.76
C ILE A 207 14.73 -8.56 -14.29
N PHE A 208 13.69 -8.78 -13.50
CA PHE A 208 12.71 -9.82 -13.72
C PHE A 208 11.38 -9.23 -14.19
N GLY A 209 10.77 -9.86 -15.18
CA GLY A 209 9.40 -9.58 -15.61
C GLY A 209 8.57 -10.87 -15.74
N PRO A 210 7.24 -10.76 -15.82
CA PRO A 210 6.35 -11.93 -15.87
C PRO A 210 6.27 -12.57 -17.26
N TYR A 211 7.04 -12.09 -18.25
CA TYR A 211 6.99 -12.58 -19.63
C TYR A 211 8.24 -13.40 -19.96
N ARG A 212 8.03 -14.52 -20.66
CA ARG A 212 9.10 -15.33 -21.24
C ARG A 212 9.80 -14.60 -22.37
N ASP A 213 11.06 -14.99 -22.59
CA ASP A 213 11.91 -14.56 -23.70
C ASP A 213 11.93 -13.03 -23.91
N PRO A 214 12.28 -12.23 -22.87
CA PRO A 214 12.33 -10.79 -23.01
C PRO A 214 13.42 -10.36 -24.00
N ILE A 215 13.20 -9.24 -24.69
CA ILE A 215 14.22 -8.61 -25.52
C ILE A 215 15.25 -7.95 -24.60
N ARG A 216 16.53 -8.31 -24.77
CA ARG A 216 17.58 -8.02 -23.80
C ARG A 216 18.37 -6.76 -24.12
N ASP A 217 18.83 -6.63 -25.36
CA ASP A 217 19.84 -5.63 -25.73
C ASP A 217 19.43 -4.19 -25.43
N THR A 218 18.16 -3.84 -25.67
CA THR A 218 17.64 -2.49 -25.39
C THR A 218 17.83 -2.09 -23.93
N MET A 219 17.49 -2.97 -22.99
CA MET A 219 17.63 -2.69 -21.56
C MET A 219 19.09 -2.75 -21.11
N LYS A 220 19.87 -3.71 -21.63
CA LYS A 220 21.31 -3.81 -21.33
C LYS A 220 22.05 -2.52 -21.70
N VAL A 221 21.77 -1.98 -22.88
CA VAL A 221 22.41 -0.74 -23.37
C VAL A 221 21.85 0.51 -22.69
N SER A 222 20.53 0.62 -22.54
CA SER A 222 19.90 1.87 -22.10
C SER A 222 19.93 2.08 -20.59
N VAL A 223 19.78 1.00 -19.81
CA VAL A 223 19.61 1.06 -18.35
C VAL A 223 20.54 0.14 -17.57
N GLY A 224 21.38 -0.66 -18.24
CA GLY A 224 22.41 -1.46 -17.59
C GLY A 224 21.88 -2.70 -16.86
N PHE A 225 20.71 -3.20 -17.25
CA PHE A 225 20.11 -4.43 -16.71
C PHE A 225 19.83 -5.45 -17.81
N ASP A 226 19.98 -6.73 -17.47
CA ASP A 226 19.70 -7.86 -18.33
C ASP A 226 18.32 -8.47 -17.98
N PRO A 227 17.27 -8.19 -18.77
CA PRO A 227 15.94 -8.65 -18.44
C PRO A 227 15.83 -10.17 -18.56
N ALA A 228 15.08 -10.77 -17.64
CA ALA A 228 14.81 -12.20 -17.58
C ALA A 228 13.36 -12.45 -17.17
N TYR A 229 12.84 -13.61 -17.57
CA TYR A 229 11.60 -14.11 -17.00
C TYR A 229 11.80 -14.41 -15.51
N GLY A 230 10.88 -13.93 -14.68
CA GLY A 230 10.81 -14.25 -13.27
C GLY A 230 9.38 -14.66 -12.91
N PRO A 231 9.12 -15.95 -12.63
CA PRO A 231 7.78 -16.41 -12.27
C PRO A 231 7.26 -15.76 -10.99
N GLN A 232 8.14 -15.35 -10.08
CA GLN A 232 7.80 -14.63 -8.86
C GLN A 232 7.21 -13.22 -9.10
N MET A 233 7.35 -12.66 -10.31
CA MET A 233 6.71 -11.39 -10.63
C MET A 233 5.18 -11.50 -10.69
N ASN A 234 4.66 -12.70 -10.93
CA ASN A 234 3.24 -13.03 -10.92
C ASN A 234 2.90 -14.00 -9.77
N ASP A 235 3.27 -13.60 -8.54
CA ASP A 235 3.03 -14.36 -7.32
C ASP A 235 2.90 -13.46 -6.08
N SER A 236 1.93 -13.74 -5.21
CA SER A 236 1.68 -12.97 -3.97
C SER A 236 2.88 -12.97 -2.99
N ALA A 237 3.74 -13.98 -3.06
CA ALA A 237 4.94 -14.13 -2.23
C ALA A 237 5.98 -13.02 -2.46
N LEU A 238 5.99 -12.38 -3.63
CA LEU A 238 6.80 -11.18 -3.89
C LEU A 238 6.35 -10.04 -2.98
N CYS A 239 5.04 -9.80 -2.90
CA CYS A 239 4.45 -8.77 -2.06
C CYS A 239 4.67 -9.07 -0.57
N ALA A 240 4.62 -10.35 -0.19
CA ALA A 240 4.83 -10.82 1.17
C ALA A 240 6.19 -10.39 1.76
N ALA A 241 7.20 -10.15 0.93
CA ALA A 241 8.50 -9.68 1.37
C ALA A 241 8.43 -8.39 2.22
N CYS A 242 7.48 -7.50 1.91
CA CYS A 242 7.21 -6.28 2.69
C CYS A 242 5.86 -6.32 3.44
N HIS A 243 4.88 -7.08 2.94
CA HIS A 243 3.53 -7.19 3.52
C HIS A 243 3.37 -8.34 4.54
N MET A 244 4.49 -8.89 5.01
CA MET A 244 4.61 -9.67 6.25
C MET A 244 5.62 -9.01 7.17
N LEU A 245 5.14 -8.41 8.26
CA LEU A 245 5.97 -7.64 9.18
C LEU A 245 6.00 -8.26 10.56
N TYR A 246 7.20 -8.67 10.95
CA TYR A 246 7.54 -9.04 12.32
C TYR A 246 8.40 -7.94 12.91
N THR A 247 7.92 -7.33 14.00
CA THR A 247 8.65 -6.30 14.74
C THR A 247 9.20 -6.87 16.04
N PRO A 248 10.41 -6.45 16.46
CA PRO A 248 10.93 -6.84 17.76
C PRO A 248 10.06 -6.25 18.87
N TYR A 249 9.84 -7.00 19.94
CA TYR A 249 9.28 -6.48 21.19
C TYR A 249 10.30 -6.59 22.32
N VAL A 250 10.14 -5.74 23.34
CA VAL A 250 11.08 -5.61 24.44
C VAL A 250 10.50 -6.00 25.78
N ASP A 251 11.36 -6.46 26.68
CA ASP A 251 11.03 -6.67 28.09
C ASP A 251 10.97 -5.33 28.87
N SER A 252 10.68 -5.39 30.17
CA SER A 252 10.65 -4.21 31.05
C SER A 252 12.00 -3.52 31.23
N LYS A 253 13.10 -4.15 30.80
CA LYS A 253 14.46 -3.60 30.82
C LYS A 253 14.87 -3.01 29.46
N GLY A 254 14.00 -3.10 28.45
CA GLY A 254 14.27 -2.61 27.09
C GLY A 254 15.09 -3.59 26.23
N ASN A 255 15.28 -4.83 26.66
CA ASN A 255 15.98 -5.84 25.85
C ASN A 255 15.02 -6.42 24.82
N VAL A 256 15.47 -6.61 23.58
CA VAL A 256 14.71 -7.35 22.57
C VAL A 256 14.66 -8.82 22.96
N VAL A 257 13.46 -9.35 23.16
CA VAL A 257 13.25 -10.73 23.66
C VAL A 257 12.46 -11.61 22.69
N GLY A 258 11.98 -11.06 21.57
CA GLY A 258 11.31 -11.81 20.53
C GLY A 258 10.73 -10.91 19.45
N THR A 259 9.88 -11.49 18.59
CA THR A 259 9.17 -10.78 17.54
C THR A 259 7.66 -10.91 17.64
N PHE A 260 6.94 -9.86 17.27
CA PHE A 260 5.49 -9.80 17.19
C PHE A 260 5.06 -9.67 15.72
N PRO A 261 4.06 -10.45 15.25
CA PRO A 261 3.52 -10.33 13.90
C PRO A 261 2.62 -9.09 13.78
N GLU A 262 3.22 -7.90 13.59
CA GLU A 262 2.49 -6.64 13.50
C GLU A 262 1.58 -6.58 12.27
N GLN A 263 2.01 -7.13 11.13
CA GLN A 263 1.21 -7.18 9.91
C GLN A 263 1.32 -8.56 9.28
N THR A 264 0.17 -9.18 9.02
CA THR A 264 0.05 -10.58 8.58
C THR A 264 -0.70 -10.76 7.27
N VAL A 265 -0.70 -9.75 6.40
CA VAL A 265 -1.58 -9.69 5.20
C VAL A 265 -1.43 -10.93 4.31
N TYR A 266 -0.20 -11.41 4.10
CA TYR A 266 0.02 -12.61 3.29
C TYR A 266 -0.48 -13.89 3.96
N LEU A 267 -0.33 -14.03 5.28
CA LEU A 267 -0.91 -15.19 5.99
C LEU A 267 -2.43 -15.13 5.99
N GLU A 268 -3.03 -13.95 6.07
CA GLU A 268 -4.47 -13.79 5.94
C GLU A 268 -4.94 -14.22 4.54
N TRP A 269 -4.18 -13.84 3.50
CA TRP A 269 -4.38 -14.32 2.12
C TRP A 269 -4.27 -15.83 1.97
N LEU A 270 -3.23 -16.45 2.54
CA LEU A 270 -3.07 -17.91 2.54
C LEU A 270 -4.26 -18.63 3.20
N ASN A 271 -4.95 -17.99 4.15
CA ASN A 271 -6.10 -18.55 4.87
C ASN A 271 -7.45 -18.13 4.27
N SER A 272 -7.47 -17.59 3.05
CA SER A 272 -8.69 -17.22 2.32
C SER A 272 -9.00 -18.17 1.18
N ILE A 273 -10.19 -18.03 0.58
CA ILE A 273 -10.58 -18.75 -0.64
C ILE A 273 -9.70 -18.42 -1.85
N TYR A 274 -8.95 -17.31 -1.80
CA TYR A 274 -8.05 -16.87 -2.86
C TYR A 274 -6.61 -17.35 -2.68
N GLY A 275 -6.28 -17.91 -1.51
CA GLY A 275 -4.95 -18.38 -1.16
C GLY A 275 -4.53 -19.62 -1.92
N GLU A 276 -3.22 -19.84 -2.01
CA GLU A 276 -2.67 -21.09 -2.51
C GLU A 276 -1.36 -21.49 -1.82
N ALA A 277 -0.92 -22.73 -2.05
CA ALA A 277 0.31 -23.25 -1.47
C ALA A 277 1.54 -22.44 -1.88
N ILE A 278 2.42 -22.17 -0.91
CA ILE A 278 3.69 -21.46 -1.13
C ILE A 278 4.53 -22.19 -2.18
N GLY A 279 5.15 -21.41 -3.09
CA GLY A 279 6.08 -21.92 -4.09
C GLY A 279 5.42 -22.36 -5.40
N LYS A 280 4.09 -22.43 -5.45
CA LYS A 280 3.36 -22.62 -6.70
C LYS A 280 3.36 -21.31 -7.49
N ARG A 281 3.78 -21.35 -8.75
CA ARG A 281 3.93 -20.18 -9.63
C ARG A 281 3.02 -20.31 -10.85
N HIS A 282 2.54 -19.17 -11.33
CA HIS A 282 1.58 -19.11 -12.42
C HIS A 282 2.04 -18.18 -13.53
N GLU A 283 1.74 -18.56 -14.77
CA GLU A 283 1.91 -17.64 -15.90
C GLU A 283 0.93 -16.48 -15.76
N ILE A 284 1.30 -15.29 -16.21
CA ILE A 284 0.45 -14.09 -16.12
C ILE A 284 -0.90 -14.21 -16.84
N SER A 285 -1.01 -15.16 -17.77
CA SER A 285 -2.23 -15.46 -18.51
C SER A 285 -3.08 -16.57 -17.87
N GLU A 286 -2.57 -17.25 -16.84
CA GLU A 286 -3.20 -18.41 -16.25
C GLU A 286 -4.36 -18.00 -15.34
N LYS A 287 -5.46 -18.77 -15.37
CA LYS A 287 -6.58 -18.65 -14.42
C LYS A 287 -6.69 -19.92 -13.61
N VAL A 288 -6.61 -19.79 -12.28
CA VAL A 288 -6.45 -20.95 -11.39
C VAL A 288 -7.64 -21.04 -10.43
N GLY A 289 -8.79 -21.49 -10.95
CA GLY A 289 -10.01 -21.64 -10.15
C GLY A 289 -10.35 -20.37 -9.37
N GLU A 290 -10.46 -20.50 -8.05
CA GLU A 290 -10.75 -19.41 -7.12
C GLU A 290 -9.50 -18.62 -6.69
N VAL A 291 -8.28 -19.12 -6.94
CA VAL A 291 -7.05 -18.41 -6.56
C VAL A 291 -7.06 -17.02 -7.18
N ARG A 292 -6.76 -16.02 -6.35
CA ARG A 292 -6.53 -14.64 -6.77
C ARG A 292 -5.26 -14.11 -6.16
N LEU A 293 -4.31 -13.72 -7.01
CA LEU A 293 -3.02 -13.21 -6.56
C LEU A 293 -3.14 -11.74 -6.13
N CYS A 294 -2.23 -11.27 -5.26
CA CYS A 294 -2.17 -9.85 -4.88
C CYS A 294 -2.13 -8.93 -6.11
N GLN A 295 -1.39 -9.32 -7.15
CA GLN A 295 -1.26 -8.62 -8.42
C GLN A 295 -2.60 -8.47 -9.15
N GLU A 296 -3.49 -9.47 -9.11
CA GLU A 296 -4.72 -9.42 -9.90
C GLU A 296 -5.68 -8.34 -9.39
N CYS A 297 -5.71 -8.11 -8.07
CA CYS A 297 -6.52 -7.04 -7.47
C CYS A 297 -5.79 -5.69 -7.44
N HIS A 298 -4.50 -5.67 -7.06
CA HIS A 298 -3.76 -4.43 -6.84
C HIS A 298 -2.97 -3.93 -8.06
N MET A 299 -2.81 -4.78 -9.07
CA MET A 299 -2.20 -4.46 -10.36
C MET A 299 -3.07 -4.95 -11.52
N PRO A 300 -4.35 -4.52 -11.60
CA PRO A 300 -5.31 -5.11 -12.52
C PRO A 300 -4.80 -5.06 -13.96
N HIS A 301 -5.03 -6.15 -14.69
CA HIS A 301 -4.63 -6.23 -16.09
C HIS A 301 -5.36 -5.16 -16.93
N SER A 302 -4.72 -4.73 -18.03
CA SER A 302 -5.43 -4.03 -19.09
C SER A 302 -6.58 -4.93 -19.56
N GLU A 303 -7.80 -4.41 -19.51
CA GLU A 303 -9.00 -5.12 -19.98
C GLU A 303 -8.94 -5.40 -21.48
N ASP A 304 -8.28 -4.49 -22.19
CA ASP A 304 -8.24 -4.47 -23.64
C ASP A 304 -7.00 -5.16 -24.23
N GLY A 305 -5.91 -5.23 -23.48
CA GLY A 305 -4.68 -5.86 -23.94
C GLY A 305 -4.00 -5.09 -25.08
N GLY A 306 -3.17 -5.77 -25.87
CA GLY A 306 -2.44 -5.14 -26.96
C GLY A 306 -1.43 -4.07 -26.53
N VAL A 307 -0.88 -4.17 -25.31
CA VAL A 307 0.05 -3.16 -24.77
C VAL A 307 1.47 -3.43 -25.24
N VAL A 308 2.06 -2.49 -25.97
CA VAL A 308 3.51 -2.51 -26.25
C VAL A 308 4.24 -1.98 -25.01
N ILE A 309 5.06 -2.81 -24.38
CA ILE A 309 5.61 -2.55 -23.04
C ILE A 309 6.76 -1.54 -23.01
N ALA A 310 7.13 -0.95 -24.14
CA ALA A 310 8.12 0.10 -24.25
C ALA A 310 7.78 1.06 -25.40
N TYR A 311 7.84 2.37 -25.18
CA TYR A 311 7.56 3.39 -26.19
C TYR A 311 8.55 3.33 -27.36
N TYR A 312 9.84 3.16 -27.07
CA TYR A 312 10.89 2.92 -28.06
C TYR A 312 11.16 1.43 -28.24
N ALA A 313 10.09 0.65 -28.40
CA ALA A 313 10.19 -0.80 -28.60
C ALA A 313 10.89 -1.14 -29.93
N PRO A 314 11.86 -2.06 -29.93
CA PRO A 314 12.31 -2.73 -31.14
C PRO A 314 11.16 -3.42 -31.88
N LYS A 315 11.32 -3.65 -33.19
CA LYS A 315 10.26 -4.21 -34.06
C LYS A 315 9.82 -5.62 -33.64
N GLU A 316 10.68 -6.32 -32.92
CA GLU A 316 10.48 -7.68 -32.43
C GLU A 316 9.53 -7.73 -31.22
N VAL A 317 9.34 -6.61 -30.50
CA VAL A 317 8.46 -6.54 -29.32
C VAL A 317 7.03 -6.82 -29.74
N GLN A 318 6.46 -7.89 -29.21
CA GLN A 318 5.04 -8.20 -29.38
C GLN A 318 4.20 -7.50 -28.31
N PRO A 319 3.03 -6.96 -28.67
CA PRO A 319 2.04 -6.47 -27.71
C PRO A 319 1.67 -7.54 -26.68
N LYS A 320 1.29 -7.11 -25.48
CA LYS A 320 0.91 -7.99 -24.36
C LYS A 320 -0.58 -7.83 -24.05
N ASP A 321 -1.30 -8.94 -24.09
CA ASP A 321 -2.72 -8.96 -23.75
C ASP A 321 -2.94 -8.94 -22.23
N HIS A 322 -2.09 -9.63 -21.47
CA HIS A 322 -2.10 -9.57 -20.01
C HIS A 322 -1.02 -8.60 -19.53
N PHE A 323 -1.38 -7.33 -19.32
CA PHE A 323 -0.48 -6.28 -18.88
C PHE A 323 -0.92 -5.66 -17.55
N SER A 324 -0.11 -5.80 -16.50
CA SER A 324 -0.45 -5.35 -15.14
C SER A 324 -0.24 -3.84 -14.97
N GLN A 325 -1.29 -3.13 -14.58
CA GLN A 325 -1.23 -1.70 -14.29
C GLN A 325 -0.64 -1.48 -12.89
N HIS A 326 0.36 -0.61 -12.74
CA HIS A 326 1.05 -0.38 -11.47
C HIS A 326 0.27 0.56 -10.53
N HIS A 327 -1.00 0.20 -10.25
CA HIS A 327 -1.94 1.02 -9.48
C HIS A 327 -1.70 0.98 -7.97
N PHE A 328 -1.42 -0.20 -7.40
CA PHE A 328 -1.10 -0.41 -5.98
C PHE A 328 -2.03 0.33 -5.01
N VAL A 329 -3.31 0.41 -5.35
CA VAL A 329 -4.33 1.08 -4.53
C VAL A 329 -4.71 0.22 -3.33
N GLY A 330 -5.11 0.87 -2.24
CA GLY A 330 -5.51 0.24 -0.98
C GLY A 330 -6.52 1.13 -0.26
N GLY A 331 -6.44 1.26 1.07
CA GLY A 331 -7.42 2.05 1.86
C GLY A 331 -7.09 3.53 2.12
N ASN A 332 -5.96 4.05 1.64
CA ASN A 332 -5.37 5.28 2.21
C ASN A 332 -5.74 6.59 1.48
N VAL A 333 -7.04 6.87 1.33
CA VAL A 333 -7.52 8.12 0.69
C VAL A 333 -7.00 9.37 1.42
N PHE A 334 -6.98 9.32 2.76
CA PHE A 334 -6.51 10.42 3.59
C PHE A 334 -5.07 10.84 3.28
N MET A 335 -4.14 9.88 3.19
CA MET A 335 -2.75 10.20 2.86
C MET A 335 -2.60 10.72 1.44
N LEU A 336 -3.36 10.18 0.48
CA LEU A 336 -3.35 10.70 -0.89
C LEU A 336 -3.75 12.18 -0.94
N ASN A 337 -4.70 12.62 -0.09
CA ASN A 337 -5.03 14.05 0.04
C ASN A 337 -3.87 14.85 0.65
N ILE A 338 -3.24 14.36 1.73
CA ILE A 338 -2.06 15.04 2.32
C ILE A 338 -0.96 15.21 1.28
N LEU A 339 -0.62 14.16 0.52
CA LEU A 339 0.40 14.24 -0.52
C LEU A 339 0.03 15.26 -1.59
N MET A 340 -1.23 15.20 -2.06
CA MET A 340 -1.77 16.11 -3.08
C MET A 340 -1.77 17.58 -2.66
N ASP A 341 -2.06 17.86 -1.39
CA ASP A 341 -2.09 19.23 -0.84
C ASP A 341 -0.68 19.76 -0.51
N ASN A 342 0.35 18.90 -0.48
CA ASN A 342 1.71 19.25 -0.01
C ASN A 342 2.84 18.86 -0.98
N LEU A 343 2.57 18.83 -2.29
CA LEU A 343 3.49 18.30 -3.30
C LEU A 343 4.94 18.81 -3.21
N ALA A 344 5.18 20.12 -3.11
CA ALA A 344 6.57 20.62 -3.12
C ALA A 344 7.29 20.37 -1.79
N VAL A 345 6.60 20.55 -0.66
CA VAL A 345 7.22 20.36 0.67
C VAL A 345 7.63 18.91 0.86
N LEU A 346 6.82 17.98 0.34
CA LEU A 346 7.07 16.54 0.42
C LEU A 346 7.85 15.98 -0.79
N ASP A 347 8.29 16.83 -1.73
CA ASP A 347 8.96 16.43 -2.99
C ASP A 347 8.20 15.35 -3.79
N ILE A 348 6.87 15.46 -3.88
CA ILE A 348 6.04 14.51 -4.61
C ILE A 348 6.16 14.79 -6.12
N ARG A 349 6.58 13.78 -6.87
CA ARG A 349 6.85 13.88 -8.33
C ARG A 349 5.64 13.56 -9.19
N ALA A 350 4.52 13.14 -8.60
CA ALA A 350 3.24 13.01 -9.29
C ALA A 350 2.59 14.38 -9.49
N SER A 351 1.83 14.56 -10.58
CA SER A 351 0.95 15.72 -10.71
C SER A 351 -0.25 15.59 -9.79
N GLN A 352 -0.90 16.71 -9.48
CA GLN A 352 -2.17 16.72 -8.75
C GLN A 352 -3.23 15.87 -9.45
N ALA A 353 -3.32 15.97 -10.78
CA ALA A 353 -4.24 15.17 -11.58
C ALA A 353 -3.98 13.66 -11.43
N LYS A 354 -2.71 13.22 -11.39
CA LYS A 354 -2.41 11.80 -11.25
C LYS A 354 -2.64 11.26 -9.84
N LEU A 355 -2.42 12.08 -8.80
CA LEU A 355 -2.85 11.74 -7.44
C LEU A 355 -4.37 11.69 -7.31
N ALA A 356 -5.10 12.60 -7.96
CA ALA A 356 -6.55 12.57 -8.00
C ALA A 356 -7.08 11.31 -8.70
N ASP A 357 -6.43 10.88 -9.79
CA ASP A 357 -6.71 9.62 -10.48
C ASP A 357 -6.48 8.38 -9.57
N THR A 358 -5.36 8.33 -8.85
CA THR A 358 -5.12 7.27 -7.84
C THR A 358 -6.10 7.33 -6.68
N ARG A 359 -6.50 8.53 -6.24
CA ARG A 359 -7.54 8.71 -5.23
C ARG A 359 -8.89 8.18 -5.71
N ALA A 360 -9.26 8.46 -6.95
CA ALA A 360 -10.50 7.96 -7.55
C ALA A 360 -10.53 6.43 -7.63
N ARG A 361 -9.42 5.80 -8.06
CA ARG A 361 -9.28 4.33 -8.02
C ARG A 361 -9.38 3.77 -6.60
N THR A 362 -8.75 4.42 -5.63
CA THR A 362 -8.79 4.04 -4.21
C THR A 362 -10.24 4.08 -3.71
N ILE A 363 -10.96 5.17 -3.96
CA ILE A 363 -12.38 5.30 -3.57
C ILE A 363 -13.24 4.22 -4.25
N ALA A 364 -13.04 4.00 -5.55
CA ALA A 364 -13.80 2.99 -6.29
C ALA A 364 -13.58 1.58 -5.70
N GLN A 365 -12.34 1.19 -5.42
CA GLN A 365 -12.03 -0.10 -4.79
C GLN A 365 -12.69 -0.25 -3.41
N LEU A 366 -12.61 0.80 -2.58
CA LEU A 366 -13.22 0.80 -1.24
C LEU A 366 -14.75 0.67 -1.30
N GLN A 367 -15.37 1.29 -2.31
CA GLN A 367 -16.83 1.31 -2.46
C GLN A 367 -17.42 0.08 -3.15
N LYS A 368 -16.64 -0.61 -4.01
CA LYS A 368 -17.18 -1.65 -4.90
C LYS A 368 -16.57 -3.03 -4.66
N ASP A 369 -15.29 -3.08 -4.29
CA ASP A 369 -14.48 -4.30 -4.39
C ASP A 369 -13.89 -4.73 -3.04
N THR A 370 -14.20 -4.04 -1.94
CA THR A 370 -13.61 -4.32 -0.63
C THR A 370 -14.55 -5.07 0.32
N ALA A 371 -15.75 -4.56 0.51
CA ALA A 371 -16.77 -5.19 1.33
C ALA A 371 -18.16 -4.81 0.82
N ARG A 372 -19.12 -5.71 0.99
CA ARG A 372 -20.54 -5.45 0.76
C ARG A 372 -21.26 -5.47 2.09
N ILE A 373 -22.21 -4.56 2.24
CA ILE A 373 -23.04 -4.47 3.43
C ILE A 373 -24.51 -4.42 3.05
N SER A 374 -25.34 -5.12 3.81
CA SER A 374 -26.78 -5.21 3.59
C SER A 374 -27.52 -5.34 4.92
N ILE A 375 -28.81 -5.00 4.90
CA ILE A 375 -29.74 -5.39 5.98
C ILE A 375 -30.39 -6.69 5.51
N ALA A 376 -30.04 -7.81 6.15
CA ALA A 376 -30.62 -9.11 5.81
C ALA A 376 -32.08 -9.20 6.24
N GLN A 377 -32.39 -8.64 7.42
CA GLN A 377 -33.72 -8.62 7.99
C GLN A 377 -33.90 -7.37 8.86
N ALA A 378 -35.10 -6.80 8.86
CA ALA A 378 -35.50 -5.77 9.81
C ALA A 378 -36.92 -6.02 10.28
N GLU A 379 -37.10 -6.08 11.60
CA GLU A 379 -38.40 -6.34 12.22
C GLU A 379 -38.65 -5.39 13.37
N GLN A 380 -39.86 -4.86 13.42
CA GLN A 380 -40.32 -4.04 14.54
C GLN A 380 -41.37 -4.83 15.33
N ASN A 381 -41.09 -5.10 16.61
CA ASN A 381 -42.08 -5.62 17.55
C ASN A 381 -42.31 -4.62 18.68
N LYS A 382 -43.56 -4.18 18.87
CA LYS A 382 -43.96 -3.21 19.90
C LYS A 382 -43.06 -1.96 19.93
N LYS A 383 -42.06 -1.93 20.82
CA LYS A 383 -41.12 -0.83 21.08
C LYS A 383 -39.66 -1.16 20.70
N ARG A 384 -39.40 -2.31 20.07
CA ARG A 384 -38.06 -2.72 19.66
C ARG A 384 -38.01 -2.89 18.15
N LEU A 385 -37.03 -2.24 17.54
CA LEU A 385 -36.60 -2.53 16.19
C LEU A 385 -35.36 -3.44 16.26
N THR A 386 -35.38 -4.53 15.51
CA THR A 386 -34.24 -5.43 15.34
C THR A 386 -33.84 -5.38 13.88
N ALA A 387 -32.57 -5.13 13.59
CA ALA A 387 -32.02 -5.13 12.24
C ALA A 387 -30.79 -6.05 12.21
N GLU A 388 -30.81 -7.03 11.32
CA GLU A 388 -29.67 -7.89 11.04
C GLU A 388 -28.83 -7.25 9.94
N VAL A 389 -27.61 -6.84 10.29
CA VAL A 389 -26.67 -6.22 9.35
C VAL A 389 -25.64 -7.25 8.94
N GLN A 390 -25.63 -7.59 7.65
CA GLN A 390 -24.66 -8.51 7.07
C GLN A 390 -23.51 -7.73 6.45
N VAL A 391 -22.27 -8.15 6.75
CA VAL A 391 -21.05 -7.61 6.15
C VAL A 391 -20.31 -8.76 5.46
N GLU A 392 -20.19 -8.68 4.15
CA GLU A 392 -19.46 -9.63 3.30
C GLU A 392 -18.09 -9.03 2.97
N ASN A 393 -17.02 -9.75 3.35
CA ASN A 393 -15.65 -9.40 2.99
C ASN A 393 -15.34 -9.91 1.57
N LEU A 394 -15.00 -9.01 0.65
CA LEU A 394 -14.69 -9.35 -0.75
C LEU A 394 -13.19 -9.49 -1.02
N VAL A 395 -12.34 -9.21 -0.03
CA VAL A 395 -10.88 -9.30 -0.18
C VAL A 395 -10.33 -10.60 0.39
N GLY A 396 -9.19 -11.03 -0.16
CA GLY A 396 -8.49 -12.24 0.29
C GLY A 396 -7.82 -12.12 1.64
N HIS A 397 -7.85 -10.97 2.32
CA HIS A 397 -7.21 -10.79 3.62
C HIS A 397 -8.23 -10.25 4.63
N LYS A 398 -7.81 -9.95 5.87
CA LYS A 398 -8.72 -9.29 6.81
C LYS A 398 -9.16 -7.94 6.25
N PHE A 399 -10.36 -7.51 6.60
CA PHE A 399 -10.82 -6.16 6.29
C PHE A 399 -11.17 -5.43 7.59
N PRO A 400 -10.39 -4.40 8.00
CA PRO A 400 -9.14 -3.92 7.39
C PRO A 400 -7.94 -4.82 7.73
N SER A 401 -6.90 -4.81 6.90
CA SER A 401 -5.61 -5.48 7.14
C SER A 401 -4.45 -4.47 7.18
N GLY A 402 -3.24 -4.95 7.48
CA GLY A 402 -2.00 -4.18 7.54
C GLY A 402 -1.75 -3.54 8.91
N ILE A 403 -1.26 -2.30 8.91
CA ILE A 403 -0.86 -1.58 10.13
C ILE A 403 -2.03 -1.49 11.15
N PRO A 404 -1.81 -1.80 12.45
CA PRO A 404 -2.87 -1.95 13.46
C PRO A 404 -3.50 -0.63 13.93
N ILE A 405 -3.42 0.44 13.12
CA ILE A 405 -4.11 1.73 13.34
C ILE A 405 -5.33 1.90 12.43
N ARG A 406 -5.53 0.99 11.46
CA ARG A 406 -6.69 1.02 10.56
C ARG A 406 -7.94 0.63 11.34
N ARG A 407 -9.05 1.32 11.06
CA ARG A 407 -10.35 1.04 11.68
C ARG A 407 -11.39 0.90 10.58
N THR A 408 -12.35 0.01 10.77
CA THR A 408 -13.59 -0.03 9.98
C THR A 408 -14.74 -0.12 10.98
N TRP A 409 -15.82 0.59 10.72
CA TRP A 409 -17.01 0.54 11.55
C TRP A 409 -18.26 0.81 10.73
N ILE A 410 -19.40 0.50 11.36
CA ILE A 410 -20.72 0.73 10.80
C ILE A 410 -21.29 2.02 11.39
N HIS A 411 -21.69 2.95 10.53
CA HIS A 411 -22.53 4.10 10.87
C HIS A 411 -23.98 3.73 10.56
N PHE A 412 -24.74 3.37 11.60
CA PHE A 412 -26.12 2.91 11.47
C PHE A 412 -27.10 4.03 11.80
N THR A 413 -28.05 4.30 10.91
CA THR A 413 -29.12 5.28 11.13
C THR A 413 -30.50 4.65 10.94
N VAL A 414 -31.43 4.98 11.84
CA VAL A 414 -32.87 4.72 11.68
C VAL A 414 -33.56 6.05 11.49
N LYS A 415 -34.39 6.15 10.45
CA LYS A 415 -35.15 7.35 10.14
C LYS A 415 -36.65 7.08 10.23
N ASP A 416 -37.41 8.09 10.63
CA ASP A 416 -38.87 8.08 10.49
C ASP A 416 -39.31 8.32 9.03
N SER A 417 -40.62 8.34 8.79
CA SER A 417 -41.22 8.54 7.46
C SER A 417 -40.89 9.90 6.84
N ASP A 418 -40.57 10.90 7.66
CA ASP A 418 -40.22 12.26 7.21
C ASP A 418 -38.71 12.39 6.94
N GLY A 419 -37.95 11.31 7.14
CA GLY A 419 -36.51 11.26 6.95
C GLY A 419 -35.70 11.79 8.15
N THR A 420 -36.35 12.06 9.29
CA THR A 420 -35.70 12.49 10.52
C THR A 420 -34.99 11.31 11.16
N ILE A 421 -33.73 11.49 11.57
CA ILE A 421 -32.97 10.46 12.28
C ILE A 421 -33.53 10.30 13.69
N ILE A 422 -34.05 9.11 14.00
CA ILE A 422 -34.58 8.74 15.33
C ILE A 422 -33.62 7.84 16.12
N PHE A 423 -32.64 7.24 15.45
CA PHE A 423 -31.52 6.54 16.06
C PHE A 423 -30.28 6.68 15.18
N GLU A 424 -29.11 6.88 15.81
CA GLU A 424 -27.82 6.99 15.12
C GLU A 424 -26.72 6.38 16.00
N SER A 425 -25.89 5.53 15.41
CA SER A 425 -24.73 4.91 16.06
C SER A 425 -23.52 4.91 15.12
N GLY A 426 -22.32 5.13 15.66
CA GLY A 426 -21.08 5.12 14.86
C GLY A 426 -20.88 6.36 13.99
N LYS A 427 -21.50 7.49 14.34
CA LYS A 427 -21.38 8.74 13.58
C LYS A 427 -19.93 9.25 13.59
N PRO A 428 -19.31 9.53 12.44
CA PRO A 428 -18.03 10.23 12.41
C PRO A 428 -18.19 11.68 12.87
N LEU A 429 -17.28 12.12 13.75
CA LEU A 429 -17.21 13.50 14.23
C LEU A 429 -16.14 14.30 13.46
N ALA A 430 -16.21 15.63 13.53
CA ALA A 430 -15.33 16.53 12.77
C ALA A 430 -13.84 16.42 13.15
N ASP A 431 -13.55 15.97 14.38
CA ASP A 431 -12.19 15.67 14.84
C ASP A 431 -11.74 14.23 14.48
N GLY A 432 -12.62 13.48 13.81
CA GLY A 432 -12.43 12.11 13.39
C GLY A 432 -12.58 11.06 14.50
N SER A 433 -13.04 11.45 15.68
CA SER A 433 -13.56 10.47 16.65
C SER A 433 -14.88 9.86 16.14
N ILE A 434 -15.23 8.70 16.68
CA ILE A 434 -16.49 8.02 16.36
C ILE A 434 -17.42 8.20 17.56
N ALA A 435 -18.61 8.76 17.35
CA ALA A 435 -19.58 8.94 18.41
C ALA A 435 -19.95 7.58 19.05
N GLY A 436 -19.79 7.50 20.37
CA GLY A 436 -20.04 6.29 21.15
C GLY A 436 -18.85 5.33 21.28
N ASN A 437 -17.74 5.55 20.56
CA ASN A 437 -16.57 4.69 20.65
C ASN A 437 -15.75 4.99 21.93
N ALA A 438 -15.85 4.11 22.92
CA ALA A 438 -15.14 4.25 24.20
C ALA A 438 -13.61 4.38 24.05
N ALA A 439 -13.02 3.76 23.03
CA ALA A 439 -11.58 3.83 22.78
C ALA A 439 -11.11 5.22 22.31
N ASP A 440 -12.02 6.07 21.82
CA ASP A 440 -11.71 7.45 21.47
C ASP A 440 -11.67 8.37 22.70
N GLU A 441 -12.40 8.04 23.76
CA GLU A 441 -12.46 8.78 25.04
C GLU A 441 -11.37 8.34 26.03
N SER A 442 -11.07 7.04 26.09
CA SER A 442 -10.07 6.46 26.97
C SER A 442 -9.21 5.42 26.26
N SER A 443 -7.89 5.53 26.37
CA SER A 443 -6.94 4.60 25.75
C SER A 443 -6.97 3.18 26.34
N SER A 444 -7.57 3.00 27.52
CA SER A 444 -7.85 1.68 28.11
C SER A 444 -9.32 1.27 27.95
N GLY A 445 -10.16 2.14 27.37
CA GLY A 445 -11.54 1.84 27.06
C GLY A 445 -11.59 0.88 25.87
N PHE A 446 -12.25 -0.24 26.05
CA PHE A 446 -12.67 -1.11 24.96
C PHE A 446 -14.15 -1.41 25.15
N GLU A 447 -14.88 -1.51 24.06
CA GLU A 447 -16.24 -2.02 24.15
C GLU A 447 -16.16 -3.51 24.50
N PRO A 448 -16.84 -3.96 25.58
CA PRO A 448 -16.88 -5.38 25.88
C PRO A 448 -17.50 -6.11 24.70
N HIS A 449 -16.84 -7.18 24.24
CA HIS A 449 -17.49 -8.11 23.33
C HIS A 449 -18.72 -8.67 24.05
N TYR A 450 -19.91 -8.31 23.58
CA TYR A 450 -21.13 -8.98 24.01
C TYR A 450 -21.06 -10.39 23.44
N ALA A 451 -21.03 -11.40 24.31
CA ALA A 451 -21.22 -12.77 23.86
C ALA A 451 -22.64 -12.87 23.28
N GLU A 452 -22.74 -13.29 22.02
CA GLU A 452 -24.01 -13.67 21.40
C GLU A 452 -24.64 -14.88 22.11
#